data_AF-A0A0U1L593-F1
#
_entry.id   AF-A0A0U1L593-F1
#
_cell.length_a   1.000
_cell.length_b   1.000
_cell.length_c   1.000
_cell.angle_alpha   90.00
_cell.angle_beta   90.00
_cell.angle_gamma   90.00
#
_symmetry.space_group_name_H-M   'P 1'
#
loop_
_entity.id
_entity.type
_entity.pdbx_description
1 polymer ?
#
loop_
_entity_poly.entity_id
_entity_poly.type
_entity_poly.pdbx_seq_one_letter_code
_entity_poly.pdbx_strand_id
1 'polypeptide(L)' 'MITFKNIEYQCAMELTLDLIGGKWKALILWHLGESTLRFSELKKHYQK' A
#
# COMPACT_ATOMS: atom_id res chain seq x y z
N MET A 1 10.93 -16.60 10.40
CA MET A 1 10.36 -15.40 11.06
C MET A 1 11.09 -14.18 10.56
N ILE A 2 10.34 -13.13 10.22
CA ILE A 2 10.86 -11.85 9.73
C ILE A 2 10.46 -10.79 10.75
N THR A 3 11.37 -9.90 11.15
CA THR A 3 11.09 -8.84 12.12
C THR A 3 11.09 -7.48 11.43
N PHE A 4 9.99 -6.73 11.53
CA PHE A 4 9.87 -5.39 10.95
C PHE A 4 9.11 -4.48 11.92
N LYS A 5 9.63 -3.27 12.18
CA LYS A 5 9.08 -2.32 13.16
C LYS A 5 8.76 -2.94 14.54
N ASN A 6 9.61 -3.87 15.00
CA ASN A 6 9.43 -4.58 16.26
C ASN A 6 8.18 -5.50 16.31
N ILE A 7 7.68 -5.91 15.14
CA ILE A 7 6.63 -6.93 14.95
C ILE A 7 7.28 -8.16 14.29
N GLU A 8 6.99 -9.34 14.81
CA GLU A 8 7.42 -10.61 14.22
C GLU A 8 6.34 -11.17 13.28
N TYR A 9 6.75 -11.49 12.06
CA TYR A 9 5.90 -12.07 11.03
C TYR A 9 6.35 -13.52 10.76
N GLN A 10 5.38 -14.41 10.57
CA GLN A 10 5.65 -15.82 10.31
C GLN A 10 6.21 -16.02 8.90
N CYS A 11 5.75 -15.23 7.93
CA CYS A 11 6.21 -15.28 6.55
C CYS A 11 6.25 -13.90 5.87
N ALA A 12 6.96 -13.83 4.73
CA ALA A 12 7.05 -12.59 3.95
C ALA A 12 5.70 -12.13 3.39
N MET A 13 4.78 -13.07 3.15
CA MET A 13 3.43 -12.76 2.69
C MET A 13 2.64 -11.99 3.76
N GLU A 14 2.74 -12.39 5.02
CA GLU A 14 2.08 -11.70 6.14
C GLU A 14 2.57 -10.27 6.30
N LEU A 15 3.89 -10.06 6.25
CA LEU A 15 4.50 -8.72 6.24
C LEU A 15 3.99 -7.88 5.06
N THR A 16 3.92 -8.48 3.88
CA THR A 16 3.46 -7.78 2.67
C THR A 16 2.00 -7.35 2.81
N LEU A 17 1.13 -8.26 3.26
CA LEU A 17 -0.28 -7.96 3.50
C LEU A 17 -0.46 -6.85 4.55
N ASP A 18 0.38 -6.80 5.59
CA ASP A 18 0.35 -5.71 6.57
C ASP A 18 0.80 -4.36 5.97
N LEU A 19 1.85 -4.38 5.15
CA LEU A 19 2.37 -3.18 4.48
C LEU A 19 1.39 -2.59 3.46
N ILE A 20 0.99 -3.39 2.46
CA ILE A 20 0.20 -2.94 1.31
C ILE A 20 -1.30 -3.20 1.46
N GLY A 21 -1.72 -3.93 2.50
CA GLY A 21 -3.12 -4.19 2.77
C GLY A 21 -3.90 -2.96 3.22
N GLY A 22 -5.22 -3.11 3.15
CA GLY A 22 -6.19 -2.04 3.38
C GLY A 22 -6.95 -1.66 2.10
N LYS A 23 -8.02 -0.89 2.25
CA LYS A 23 -8.98 -0.61 1.18
C LYS A 23 -8.37 0.09 -0.05
N TRP A 24 -7.38 0.96 0.16
CA TRP A 24 -6.93 1.90 -0.87
C TRP A 24 -5.44 1.79 -1.24
N LYS A 25 -4.58 1.25 -0.37
CA LYS A 25 -3.11 1.30 -0.58
C LYS A 25 -2.67 0.65 -1.89
N ALA A 26 -3.19 -0.54 -2.22
CA ALA A 26 -2.87 -1.22 -3.48
C ALA A 26 -3.28 -0.42 -4.72
N LEU A 27 -4.46 0.22 -4.68
CA LEU A 27 -4.92 1.10 -5.78
C LEU A 27 -4.07 2.37 -5.90
N ILE A 28 -3.64 2.94 -4.77
CA ILE A 28 -2.75 4.11 -4.78
C ILE A 28 -1.42 3.74 -5.42
N LEU A 29 -0.84 2.60 -5.04
CA LEU A 29 0.39 2.10 -5.62
C LEU A 29 0.25 1.79 -7.12
N TRP A 30 -0.90 1.27 -7.55
CA TRP A 30 -1.19 1.04 -8.97
C TRP A 30 -1.08 2.33 -9.79
N HIS A 31 -1.79 3.39 -9.37
CA HIS A 31 -1.75 4.66 -10.09
C HIS A 31 -0.38 5.36 -10.03
N LEU A 32 0.34 5.21 -8.92
CA LEU A 32 1.69 5.75 -8.79
C LEU A 32 2.74 4.96 -9.60
N GLY A 33 2.46 3.69 -9.91
CA GLY A 33 3.30 2.89 -10.81
C GLY A 33 3.21 3.34 -12.27
N GLU A 34 2.08 3.92 -12.67
CA GLU A 34 1.87 4.46 -14.02
C GLU A 34 2.45 5.87 -14.18
N SER A 35 2.31 6.73 -13.17
CA SER A 35 2.79 8.12 -13.23
C SER A 35 2.95 8.76 -11.85
N THR A 36 3.78 9.79 -11.76
CA THR A 36 3.87 10.59 -10.52
C THR A 36 2.65 11.50 -10.41
N LEU A 37 1.80 11.24 -9.42
CA LEU A 37 0.57 12.00 -9.16
C LEU A 37 0.66 12.79 -7.85
N ARG A 38 0.10 14.00 -7.83
CA ARG A 38 -0.09 14.79 -6.61
C ARG A 38 -1.31 14.29 -5.83
N PHE A 39 -1.37 14.63 -4.54
CA PHE A 39 -2.46 14.23 -3.66
C PHE A 39 -3.86 14.62 -4.19
N SER A 40 -3.98 15.83 -4.77
CA SER A 40 -5.24 16.32 -5.35
C SER A 40 -5.64 15.57 -6.63
N GLU A 41 -4.68 15.03 -7.38
CA GLU A 41 -4.93 14.22 -8.58
C GLU A 41 -5.37 12.81 -8.17
N LEU A 42 -4.67 12.18 -7.22
CA LEU A 42 -5.05 10.88 -6.65
C LEU A 42 -6.47 10.90 -6.06
N LYS A 43 -6.82 11.94 -5.30
CA LYS A 43 -8.14 12.04 -4.66
C LYS A 43 -9.30 11.99 -5.67
N LYS A 44 -9.11 12.50 -6.90
CA LYS A 44 -10.15 12.44 -7.95
C LYS A 44 -10.50 11.02 -8.37
N HIS A 45 -9.59 10.06 -8.22
CA HIS A 45 -9.83 8.65 -8.58
C HIS A 45 -10.67 7.90 -7.53
N TYR A 46 -10.71 8.38 -6.28
CA TYR A 46 -11.38 7.70 -5.16
C TYR A 46 -12.67 8.36 -4.66
N GLN A 47 -13.01 9.54 -5.18
CA GLN A 47 -14.08 10.39 -4.63
C GLN A 47 -15.40 10.30 -5.44
N LYS A 48 -15.68 9.15 -6.06
CA LYS A 48 -16.99 8.85 -6.68
C LYS A 48 -17.84 7.98 -5.76
#